data_AF-A0A8T6EGQ8-F1
#
_entry.id   AF-A0A8T6EGQ8-F1
#
_cell.length_a   1.000
_cell.length_b   1.000
_cell.length_c   1.000
_cell.angle_alpha   90.00
_cell.angle_beta   90.00
_cell.angle_gamma   90.00
#
_symmetry.space_group_name_H-M   'P 1'
#
loop_
_entity.id
_entity.type
_entity.pdbx_description
1 polymer ?
#
loop_
_entity_poly.entity_id
_entity_poly.type
_entity_poly.pdbx_seq_one_letter_code
_entity_poly.pdbx_strand_id
1 'polypeptide(L)' 'MNLQSVRREIELTESEQAEFLQQTHTTIVVTNEPDGYPHPIPMWFFADSTNVCYCTTFRKSQKVLNLCRDP' A
#
# COMPACT_ATOMS: atom_id res chain seq x y z
N MET A 1 27.95 13.07 16.90
CA MET A 1 27.44 11.75 16.48
C MET A 1 27.27 11.79 14.97
N ASN A 2 28.01 10.97 14.24
CA ASN A 2 27.90 10.87 12.79
C ASN A 2 26.67 10.00 12.49
N LEU A 3 25.53 10.61 12.17
CA LEU A 3 24.32 9.89 11.76
C LEU A 3 24.52 9.41 10.32
N GLN A 4 25.26 8.31 10.16
CA GLN A 4 25.29 7.61 8.88
C GLN A 4 23.91 6.97 8.64
N SER A 5 23.40 7.12 7.41
CA SER A 5 22.10 6.60 7.01
C SER A 5 22.15 5.08 6.85
N VAL A 6 21.51 4.35 7.77
CA VAL A 6 21.38 2.88 7.74
C VAL A 6 20.29 2.37 6.77
N ARG A 7 19.76 3.22 5.88
CA ARG A 7 18.65 2.86 4.96
C ARG A 7 18.90 1.56 4.18
N ARG A 8 20.13 1.38 3.65
CA ARG A 8 20.51 0.17 2.92
C ARG A 8 20.59 -1.09 3.77
N GLU A 9 20.80 -0.95 5.08
CA GLU A 9 20.89 -2.08 6.01
C GLU A 9 19.51 -2.60 6.43
N ILE A 10 18.45 -1.82 6.18
CA ILE A 10 17.06 -2.15 6.54
C ILE A 10 16.15 -2.35 5.32
N GLU A 11 16.71 -2.31 4.10
CA GLU A 11 15.98 -2.58 2.87
C GLU A 11 15.68 -4.08 2.77
N LEU A 12 14.40 -4.43 2.59
CA LEU A 12 14.00 -5.80 2.30
C LEU A 12 14.43 -6.18 0.88
N THR A 13 15.05 -7.35 0.73
CA THR A 13 15.26 -7.99 -0.57
C THR A 13 13.92 -8.34 -1.23
N GLU A 14 13.91 -8.57 -2.55
CA GLU A 14 12.68 -8.95 -3.27
C GLU A 14 12.00 -10.20 -2.68
N SER A 15 12.79 -11.18 -2.23
CA SER A 15 12.29 -12.39 -1.59
C SER A 15 11.64 -12.08 -0.23
N GLU A 16 12.28 -11.23 0.58
CA GLU A 16 11.73 -10.82 1.89
C GLU A 16 10.46 -9.97 1.72
N GLN A 17 10.39 -9.13 0.68
CA GLN A 17 9.16 -8.40 0.35
C GLN A 17 8.02 -9.36 -0.01
N ALA A 18 8.30 -10.38 -0.83
CA ALA A 18 7.30 -11.38 -1.21
C ALA A 18 6.81 -12.18 0.00
N GLU A 19 7.72 -12.63 0.87
CA GLU A 19 7.37 -13.33 2.10
C GLU A 19 6.53 -12.44 3.03
N PHE A 20 6.93 -11.19 3.22
CA PHE A 20 6.20 -10.23 4.03
C PHE A 20 4.77 -10.01 3.52
N LEU A 21 4.59 -9.83 2.21
CA LEU A 21 3.28 -9.65 1.59
C LEU A 21 2.40 -10.91 1.71
N GLN A 22 2.98 -12.12 1.65
CA GLN A 22 2.24 -13.37 1.84
C GLN A 22 1.77 -13.58 3.28
N GLN A 23 2.54 -13.10 4.26
CA GLN A 23 2.20 -13.21 5.69
C GLN A 23 1.28 -12.09 6.18
N THR A 24 1.20 -10.98 5.44
CA THR A 24 0.40 -9.80 5.80
C THR A 24 -0.98 -9.85 5.17
N HIS A 25 -2.02 -9.50 5.94
CA HIS A 25 -3.39 -9.50 5.44
C HIS A 25 -4.00 -8.12 5.24
N THR A 26 -3.39 -7.07 5.80
CA THR A 26 -3.95 -5.71 5.81
C THR A 26 -2.94 -4.71 5.28
N THR A 27 -3.40 -3.81 4.43
CA THR A 27 -2.66 -2.64 3.94
C THR A 27 -3.41 -1.37 4.29
N ILE A 28 -2.74 -0.22 4.29
CA ILE A 28 -3.38 1.10 4.35
C ILE A 28 -3.35 1.70 2.95
N VAL A 29 -4.51 1.76 2.29
CA VAL A 29 -4.65 2.44 1.00
C VAL A 29 -4.93 3.92 1.26
N VAL A 30 -4.08 4.79 0.73
CA VAL A 30 -4.24 6.24 0.82
C VAL A 30 -4.63 6.78 -0.54
N THR A 31 -5.76 7.47 -0.61
CA THR A 31 -6.24 8.17 -1.82
C THR A 31 -6.39 9.65 -1.50
N ASN A 32 -6.35 10.54 -2.50
CA ASN A 32 -6.55 11.97 -2.28
C ASN A 32 -8.03 12.34 -2.40
N GLU A 33 -8.56 13.10 -1.44
CA GLU A 33 -9.88 13.74 -1.52
C GLU A 33 -9.92 14.84 -2.61
N PRO A 34 -11.09 15.40 -2.99
CA PRO A 34 -11.19 16.39 -4.06
C PRO A 34 -10.34 17.65 -3.85
N ASP A 35 -10.03 17.97 -2.59
CA ASP A 35 -9.21 19.10 -2.15
C ASP A 35 -7.76 18.71 -1.86
N GLY A 36 -7.38 17.45 -2.14
CA GLY A 36 -6.02 16.94 -1.99
C GLY A 36 -5.67 16.42 -0.60
N TYR A 37 -6.60 16.42 0.37
CA TYR A 37 -6.31 15.80 1.67
C TYR A 37 -6.21 14.27 1.57
N PRO A 38 -5.28 13.63 2.30
CA PRO A 38 -5.14 12.19 2.28
C PRO A 38 -6.29 11.51 3.01
N HIS A 39 -6.86 10.49 2.38
CA HIS A 39 -7.84 9.58 2.95
C HIS A 39 -7.22 8.18 3.09
N PRO A 40 -6.69 7.84 4.28
CA PRO A 40 -6.16 6.52 4.59
C PRO A 40 -7.29 5.57 5.00
N ILE A 41 -7.31 4.36 4.44
CA ILE A 41 -8.25 3.31 4.84
C ILE A 41 -7.54 1.95 4.94
N PRO A 42 -7.74 1.19 6.02
CA PRO A 42 -7.29 -0.20 6.08
C PRO A 42 -8.09 -1.08 5.12
N MET A 43 -7.40 -1.88 4.32
CA MET A 43 -7.98 -2.81 3.37
C MET A 43 -7.32 -4.18 3.53
N TRP A 44 -8.13 -5.23 3.47
CA TRP A 44 -7.57 -6.56 3.24
C TRP A 44 -7.13 -6.69 1.79
N PHE A 45 -6.03 -7.41 1.59
CA PHE A 45 -5.49 -7.67 0.27
C PHE A 45 -5.00 -9.11 0.13
N PHE A 46 -4.80 -9.52 -1.12
CA PHE A 46 -4.05 -10.71 -1.51
C PHE A 46 -2.90 -10.27 -2.41
N ALA A 47 -1.70 -10.81 -2.22
CA ALA A 47 -0.58 -10.59 -3.14
C ALA A 47 -0.34 -11.82 -4.02
N ASP A 48 -0.11 -11.60 -5.33
CA ASP A 48 0.30 -12.67 -6.23
C ASP A 48 1.81 -12.95 -6.20
N SER A 49 2.26 -13.91 -7.02
CA SER A 49 3.68 -14.28 -7.11
C SER A 49 4.58 -13.20 -7.71
N THR A 50 4.02 -12.09 -8.19
CA THR A 50 4.74 -10.92 -8.70
C THR A 50 4.65 -9.72 -7.75
N ASN A 51 4.20 -9.96 -6.50
CA ASN A 51 4.02 -8.95 -5.46
C ASN A 51 2.94 -7.89 -5.76
N VAL A 52 2.02 -8.17 -6.71
CA VAL A 52 0.90 -7.26 -6.99
C VAL A 52 -0.19 -7.47 -5.94
N CYS A 53 -0.60 -6.40 -5.27
CA CYS A 53 -1.64 -6.42 -4.25
C CYS A 53 -3.03 -6.21 -4.86
N TYR A 54 -3.93 -7.16 -4.64
CA TYR A 54 -5.33 -7.13 -5.07
C TYR A 54 -6.25 -6.89 -3.88
N CYS A 55 -7.18 -5.96 -4.02
CA CYS A 55 -8.22 -5.67 -3.04
C CYS A 55 -9.58 -5.66 -3.74
N THR A 56 -10.64 -6.01 -3.01
CA THR A 56 -12.02 -5.81 -3.48
C THR A 56 -12.69 -4.71 -2.66
N THR A 57 -13.56 -3.94 -3.29
CA THR A 57 -14.30 -2.87 -2.61
C THR A 57 -15.60 -2.53 -3.33
N PHE A 58 -16.49 -1.80 -2.66
CA PHE A 58 -17.72 -1.34 -3.28
C PHE A 58 -17.43 -0.29 -4.35
N ARG A 59 -18.06 -0.46 -5.52
CA ARG A 59 -17.91 0.44 -6.69
C ARG A 59 -18.17 1.92 -6.36
N LYS A 60 -19.06 2.21 -5.40
CA LYS A 60 -19.44 3.57 -4.99
C LYS A 60 -18.69 4.07 -3.74
N SER A 61 -17.69 3.33 -3.26
CA SER A 61 -16.92 3.77 -2.10
C SER A 61 -16.10 5.02 -2.41
N GLN A 62 -15.87 5.87 -1.40
CA GLN A 62 -15.15 7.13 -1.55
C GLN A 62 -13.75 6.92 -2.19
N LYS A 63 -13.00 5.89 -1.77
CA LYS A 63 -11.70 5.54 -2.35
C LYS A 63 -11.75 5.27 -3.86
N VAL A 64 -12.82 4.67 -4.37
CA VAL A 64 -12.98 4.41 -5.81
C VAL A 64 -13.27 5.70 -6.54
N LEU A 65 -14.14 6.55 -5.99
CA LEU A 65 -14.40 7.87 -6.56
C LEU A 65 -13.13 8.75 -6.56
N ASN A 66 -12.31 8.63 -5.51
CA ASN A 66 -11.01 9.29 -5.42
C ASN A 66 -10.04 8.76 -6.49
N LEU A 67 -9.84 7.44 -6.61
CA LEU A 67 -8.98 6.83 -7.62
C LEU A 67 -9.43 7.12 -9.06
N CYS A 68 -10.73 7.18 -9.33
CA CYS A 68 -11.23 7.55 -10.67
C CYS A 68 -10.90 9.02 -11.03
N ARG A 69 -10.74 9.89 -10.02
CA ARG A 69 -10.35 11.29 -10.21
C ARG A 69 -8.82 11.44 -10.25
N ASP A 70 -8.10 10.73 -9.38
CA ASP A 70 -6.65 10.81 -9.16
C ASP A 70 -6.11 9.40 -8.82
N PRO A 71 -5.68 8.62 -9.86
CA PRO A 71 -5.29 7.22 -9.73
C PRO A 71 -3.90 6.98 -9.15
#